data_AF-A0A3M7TAT1-F1
#
_entry.id   AF-A0A3M7TAT1-F1
#
_cell.length_a   1.000
_cell.length_b   1.000
_cell.length_c   1.000
_cell.angle_alpha   90.00
_cell.angle_beta   90.00
_cell.angle_gamma   90.00
#
_symmetry.space_group_name_H-M   'P 1'
#
loop_
_entity.id
_entity.type
_entity.pdbx_description
1 polymer ?
#
loop_
_entity_poly.entity_id
_entity_poly.type
_entity_poly.pdbx_seq_one_letter_code
_entity_poly.pdbx_strand_id
1 'polypeptide(L)'
;MSNQSSSSKRASIMDMFGEGPGTEEIYSLKEFLDLLRQEFDIKLDDSERLAKRKNLDINLDSEYINQHLDKLFETCLERAPAGSTSQLANRKSELALKILESMAMNANEIDQFDQVRPNIVNLLNKSYFEKVTKLFQSNADFVLKLARMIIDILGRALHNNLSVINPLLQILEYGFKNSSNQIKSQAYECWKMLINNFALDREFFLKAKKFSLILMPLLNKCKTYKDESVCKAKLLSWMCLIENLADQLPKYSYKVLIPFFNYSFGLNNLMIENGLYN
;
A
#
# COMPACT_ATOMS: atom_id res chain seq x y z
N MET A 1 16.00 -0.78 -52.64
CA MET A 1 17.11 -1.47 -51.96
C MET A 1 17.66 -0.48 -50.94
N SER A 2 17.17 -0.51 -49.69
CA SER A 2 17.82 -1.14 -48.50
C SER A 2 19.15 -0.45 -48.16
N ASN A 3 19.45 0.08 -46.96
CA ASN A 3 19.06 -0.21 -45.58
C ASN A 3 19.42 1.01 -44.71
N GLN A 4 18.55 1.48 -43.80
CA GLN A 4 18.47 1.17 -42.36
C GLN A 4 19.63 1.64 -41.46
N SER A 5 19.22 2.28 -40.36
CA SER A 5 19.81 2.32 -39.01
C SER A 5 20.66 3.53 -38.59
N SER A 6 19.98 4.52 -38.04
CA SER A 6 20.55 5.43 -37.03
C SER A 6 19.49 5.82 -35.99
N SER A 7 18.91 4.81 -35.33
CA SER A 7 18.21 5.00 -34.06
C SER A 7 18.43 3.77 -33.16
N SER A 8 19.59 3.68 -32.53
CA SER A 8 19.84 2.67 -31.51
C SER A 8 20.74 3.24 -30.43
N LYS A 9 20.11 3.55 -29.29
CA LYS A 9 20.63 3.47 -27.89
C LYS A 9 19.78 4.30 -26.92
N ARG A 10 18.46 4.07 -26.95
CA ARG A 10 17.62 4.14 -25.75
C ARG A 10 16.91 2.79 -25.63
N ALA A 11 17.70 1.74 -25.40
CA ALA A 11 17.15 0.58 -24.73
C ALA A 11 16.78 1.06 -23.33
N SER A 12 15.48 1.23 -23.11
CA SER A 12 14.94 1.66 -21.84
C SER A 12 15.24 0.56 -20.82
N ILE A 13 15.74 0.94 -19.64
CA ILE A 13 15.94 0.02 -18.51
C ILE A 13 14.63 -0.69 -18.10
N MET A 14 13.49 -0.26 -18.64
CA MET A 14 12.19 -0.94 -18.60
C MET A 14 12.19 -2.32 -19.29
N ASP A 15 13.01 -2.56 -20.31
CA ASP A 15 13.01 -3.83 -21.06
C ASP A 15 13.66 -5.00 -20.29
N MET A 16 14.28 -4.73 -19.13
CA MET A 16 14.94 -5.74 -18.29
C MET A 16 14.04 -6.34 -17.20
N PHE A 17 12.86 -5.77 -16.97
CA PHE A 17 11.92 -6.29 -15.96
C PHE A 17 10.68 -6.81 -16.66
N GLY A 18 10.75 -8.11 -17.01
CA GLY A 18 9.67 -8.84 -17.66
C GLY A 18 8.31 -8.56 -17.03
N GLU A 19 7.34 -8.33 -17.90
CA GLU A 19 5.92 -8.17 -17.62
C GLU A 19 5.48 -9.19 -16.56
N GLY A 20 4.99 -8.69 -15.43
CA GLY A 20 4.41 -9.51 -14.39
C GLY A 20 3.10 -10.14 -14.87
N PRO A 21 2.76 -11.37 -14.44
CA PRO A 21 1.48 -11.98 -14.78
C PRO A 21 0.38 -11.34 -13.92
N GLY A 22 -0.66 -10.83 -14.57
CA GLY A 22 -1.91 -10.42 -13.91
C GLY A 22 -2.29 -8.97 -14.16
N THR A 23 -2.70 -8.65 -15.38
CA THR A 23 -3.68 -7.59 -15.60
C THR A 23 -5.01 -8.09 -15.03
N GLU A 24 -5.19 -7.98 -13.72
CA GLU A 24 -6.52 -8.01 -13.11
C GLU A 24 -7.35 -6.92 -13.79
N GLU A 25 -8.55 -7.24 -14.27
CA GLU A 25 -9.45 -6.29 -14.93
C GLU A 25 -9.63 -5.05 -14.05
N ILE A 26 -8.99 -3.95 -14.46
CA ILE A 26 -9.03 -2.66 -13.80
C ILE A 26 -10.38 -2.05 -14.19
N TYR A 27 -11.32 -1.99 -13.24
CA TYR A 27 -12.61 -1.35 -13.48
C TYR A 27 -12.41 0.15 -13.70
N SER A 28 -12.96 0.67 -14.79
CA SER A 28 -13.13 2.11 -14.98
C SER A 28 -13.96 2.70 -13.83
N LEU A 29 -13.81 3.99 -13.53
CA LEU A 29 -14.64 4.71 -12.55
C LEU A 29 -16.15 4.44 -12.77
N LYS A 30 -16.56 4.26 -14.02
CA LYS A 30 -17.93 3.91 -14.41
C LYS A 30 -18.35 2.50 -13.98
N GLU A 31 -17.52 1.48 -14.19
CA GLU A 31 -17.79 0.11 -13.75
C GLU A 31 -17.75 -0.01 -12.22
N PHE A 32 -16.86 0.76 -11.57
CA PHE A 32 -16.84 0.97 -10.12
C PHE A 32 -18.15 1.55 -9.58
N LEU A 33 -18.72 2.55 -10.27
CA LEU A 33 -19.99 3.19 -9.91
C LEU A 33 -21.19 2.24 -10.05
N ASP A 34 -21.20 1.42 -11.09
CA ASP A 34 -22.26 0.42 -11.31
C ASP A 34 -22.23 -0.67 -10.22
N LEU A 35 -21.03 -1.07 -9.77
CA LEU A 35 -20.84 -2.05 -8.71
C LEU A 35 -21.24 -1.52 -7.32
N LEU A 36 -20.89 -0.28 -6.99
CA LEU A 36 -21.33 0.38 -5.75
C LEU A 36 -22.86 0.48 -5.68
N ARG A 37 -23.50 0.87 -6.79
CA ARG A 37 -24.97 0.98 -6.89
C ARG A 37 -25.67 -0.36 -6.81
N GLN A 38 -25.07 -1.43 -7.34
CA GLN A 38 -25.69 -2.76 -7.35
C GLN A 38 -25.75 -3.40 -5.94
N GLU A 39 -24.77 -3.12 -5.07
CA GLU A 39 -24.66 -3.77 -3.75
C GLU A 39 -25.04 -2.89 -2.55
N PHE A 40 -24.91 -1.56 -2.66
CA PHE A 40 -25.21 -0.66 -1.53
C PHE A 40 -26.56 0.05 -1.61
N ASP A 41 -27.25 0.00 -2.75
CA ASP A 41 -28.57 0.63 -2.92
C ASP A 41 -29.72 -0.28 -2.47
N ILE A 42 -30.38 0.15 -1.40
CA ILE A 42 -31.55 -0.45 -0.78
C ILE A 42 -32.75 -0.15 -1.67
N LYS A 43 -33.35 -1.17 -2.32
CA LYS A 43 -34.69 -1.12 -2.96
C LYS A 43 -35.05 0.21 -3.67
N LEU A 44 -34.44 0.53 -4.81
CA LEU A 44 -35.05 1.48 -5.75
C LEU A 44 -35.92 0.72 -6.77
N ASP A 45 -37.19 1.12 -6.85
CA ASP A 45 -38.20 0.61 -7.79
C ASP A 45 -37.74 0.80 -9.25
N ASP A 46 -38.10 -0.13 -10.12
CA ASP A 46 -37.60 -0.21 -11.50
C ASP A 46 -37.97 1.01 -12.35
N SER A 47 -39.00 1.76 -11.93
CA SER A 47 -39.45 3.00 -12.54
C SER A 47 -38.47 4.18 -12.31
N GLU A 48 -37.83 4.27 -11.14
CA GLU A 48 -36.84 5.31 -10.82
C GLU A 48 -35.46 5.04 -11.47
N ARG A 49 -35.14 3.76 -11.69
CA ARG A 49 -33.91 3.34 -12.42
C ARG A 49 -33.88 3.86 -13.85
N LEU A 50 -35.05 3.89 -14.51
CA LEU A 50 -35.16 4.33 -15.91
C LEU A 50 -35.13 5.86 -16.04
N ALA A 51 -35.69 6.58 -15.06
CA ALA A 51 -35.67 8.04 -15.01
C ALA A 51 -34.26 8.59 -14.69
N LYS A 52 -33.50 7.90 -13.83
CA LYS A 52 -32.13 8.29 -13.46
C LYS A 52 -31.06 7.89 -14.50
N ARG A 53 -31.29 6.87 -15.32
CA ARG A 53 -30.37 6.45 -16.41
C ARG A 53 -30.15 7.50 -17.49
N LYS A 54 -31.05 8.48 -17.65
CA LYS A 54 -30.97 9.48 -18.72
C LYS A 54 -30.44 10.85 -18.28
N ASN A 55 -30.17 11.08 -16.99
CA ASN A 55 -29.94 12.44 -16.50
C ASN A 55 -28.96 12.58 -15.32
N LEU A 56 -28.03 11.63 -15.12
CA LEU A 56 -27.15 11.66 -13.95
C LEU A 56 -25.66 11.57 -14.34
N ASP A 57 -25.13 12.70 -14.81
CA ASP A 57 -23.83 13.20 -14.35
C ASP A 57 -23.89 13.29 -12.82
N ILE A 58 -23.57 12.21 -12.11
CA ILE A 58 -23.42 12.27 -10.64
C ILE A 58 -21.97 12.56 -10.35
N ASN A 59 -21.72 13.81 -9.99
CA ASN A 59 -20.51 14.22 -9.33
C ASN A 59 -20.36 13.36 -8.04
N LEU A 60 -19.28 12.58 -7.94
CA LEU A 60 -18.86 11.90 -6.70
C LEU A 60 -18.35 12.98 -5.74
N ASP A 61 -19.28 13.66 -5.07
CA ASP A 61 -18.89 14.62 -4.05
C ASP A 61 -18.41 13.90 -2.78
N SER A 62 -17.61 14.62 -1.99
CA SER A 62 -17.16 14.17 -0.68
C SER A 62 -18.30 13.79 0.26
N GLU A 63 -19.53 14.27 0.02
CA GLU A 63 -20.71 14.01 0.84
C GLU A 63 -21.21 12.58 0.68
N TYR A 64 -21.36 12.10 -0.56
CA TYR A 64 -21.78 10.73 -0.83
C TYR A 64 -20.80 9.69 -0.26
N ILE A 65 -19.50 9.92 -0.40
CA ILE A 65 -18.48 9.03 0.16
C ILE A 65 -18.64 8.96 1.67
N ASN A 66 -18.72 10.11 2.34
CA ASN A 66 -18.85 10.19 3.79
C ASN A 66 -20.09 9.47 4.35
N GLN A 67 -21.22 9.51 3.65
CA GLN A 67 -22.44 8.81 4.07
C GLN A 67 -22.29 7.28 4.08
N HIS A 68 -21.38 6.72 3.26
CA HIS A 68 -21.24 5.28 3.07
C HIS A 68 -19.93 4.68 3.62
N LEU A 69 -19.00 5.51 4.13
CA LEU A 69 -17.70 5.04 4.64
C LEU A 69 -17.83 3.96 5.71
N ASP A 70 -18.64 4.16 6.75
CA ASP A 70 -18.79 3.20 7.86
C ASP A 70 -19.21 1.82 7.36
N LYS A 71 -20.25 1.79 6.50
CA LYS A 71 -20.79 0.56 5.94
C LYS A 71 -19.78 -0.14 5.02
N LEU A 72 -19.02 0.64 4.24
CA LEU A 72 -17.97 0.12 3.38
C LEU A 72 -16.86 -0.57 4.20
N PHE A 73 -16.36 0.10 5.23
CA PHE A 73 -15.31 -0.43 6.09
C PHE A 73 -15.77 -1.65 6.90
N GLU A 74 -17.00 -1.66 7.41
CA GLU A 74 -17.56 -2.86 8.08
C GLU A 74 -17.71 -4.02 7.09
N THR A 75 -18.21 -3.77 5.87
CA THR A 75 -18.36 -4.82 4.84
C THR A 75 -17.01 -5.42 4.43
N CYS A 76 -15.95 -4.62 4.38
CA CYS A 76 -14.58 -5.12 4.20
C CYS A 76 -14.16 -6.09 5.32
N LEU A 77 -14.54 -5.81 6.56
CA LEU A 77 -14.12 -6.60 7.74
C LEU A 77 -15.01 -7.81 8.02
N GLU A 78 -16.21 -7.89 7.45
CA GLU A 78 -17.13 -9.02 7.55
C GLU A 78 -16.65 -10.31 6.84
N ARG A 79 -15.38 -10.34 6.40
CA ARG A 79 -14.80 -11.49 5.71
C ARG A 79 -14.89 -12.74 6.58
N ALA A 80 -15.40 -13.81 5.99
CA ALA A 80 -15.65 -15.03 6.72
C ALA A 80 -14.31 -15.72 7.09
N PRO A 81 -14.18 -16.36 8.26
CA PRO A 81 -12.94 -16.99 8.68
C PRO A 81 -12.52 -18.09 7.70
N ALA A 82 -11.21 -18.28 7.54
CA ALA A 82 -10.65 -19.29 6.65
C ALA A 82 -11.24 -20.68 6.97
N GLY A 83 -11.89 -21.30 5.97
CA GLY A 83 -12.60 -22.59 6.12
C GLY A 83 -14.13 -22.50 6.22
N SER A 84 -14.70 -21.30 6.29
CA SER A 84 -16.15 -21.10 6.22
C SER A 84 -16.65 -21.03 4.76
N THR A 85 -17.80 -21.64 4.48
CA THR A 85 -18.39 -21.78 3.13
C THR A 85 -19.19 -20.56 2.65
N SER A 86 -19.17 -19.44 3.39
CA SER A 86 -19.94 -18.23 3.01
C SER A 86 -19.29 -17.50 1.84
N GLN A 87 -19.49 -18.03 0.63
CA GLN A 87 -19.03 -17.43 -0.63
C GLN A 87 -19.58 -16.01 -0.81
N LEU A 88 -20.79 -15.73 -0.31
CA LEU A 88 -21.42 -14.41 -0.44
C LEU A 88 -20.74 -13.34 0.43
N ALA A 89 -20.42 -13.65 1.69
CA ALA A 89 -19.72 -12.70 2.57
C ALA A 89 -18.32 -12.37 2.01
N ASN A 90 -17.60 -13.39 1.52
CA ASN A 90 -16.29 -13.18 0.92
C ASN A 90 -16.37 -12.35 -0.37
N ARG A 91 -17.40 -12.52 -1.20
CA ARG A 91 -17.63 -11.68 -2.40
C ARG A 91 -17.89 -10.22 -2.02
N LYS A 92 -18.71 -9.98 -1.01
CA LYS A 92 -19.01 -8.61 -0.54
C LYS A 92 -17.78 -7.91 0.03
N SER A 93 -16.99 -8.60 0.85
CA SER A 93 -15.73 -8.04 1.35
C SER A 93 -14.71 -7.80 0.25
N GLU A 94 -14.62 -8.68 -0.75
CA GLU A 94 -13.75 -8.48 -1.91
C GLU A 94 -14.18 -7.27 -2.75
N LEU A 95 -15.48 -7.08 -2.94
CA LEU A 95 -16.01 -5.92 -3.65
C LEU A 95 -15.74 -4.62 -2.88
N ALA A 96 -15.99 -4.62 -1.56
CA ALA A 96 -15.70 -3.49 -0.70
C ALA A 96 -14.20 -3.14 -0.71
N LEU A 97 -13.33 -4.14 -0.82
CA LEU A 97 -11.89 -3.95 -0.98
C LEU A 97 -11.58 -3.24 -2.31
N LYS A 98 -12.12 -3.72 -3.43
CA LYS A 98 -11.95 -3.07 -4.75
C LYS A 98 -12.46 -1.63 -4.77
N ILE A 99 -13.53 -1.35 -4.02
CA ILE A 99 -14.06 0.01 -3.88
C ILE A 99 -13.06 0.91 -3.16
N LEU A 100 -12.45 0.44 -2.07
CA LEU A 100 -11.39 1.17 -1.38
C LEU A 100 -10.15 1.36 -2.27
N GLU A 101 -9.78 0.37 -3.09
CA GLU A 101 -8.66 0.48 -4.04
C GLU A 101 -8.92 1.59 -5.08
N SER A 102 -10.13 1.61 -5.66
CA SER A 102 -10.54 2.68 -6.59
C SER A 102 -10.54 4.05 -5.90
N MET A 103 -11.02 4.14 -4.65
CA MET A 103 -10.96 5.39 -3.88
C MET A 103 -9.53 5.85 -3.67
N ALA A 104 -8.59 4.93 -3.38
CA ALA A 104 -7.17 5.24 -3.21
C ALA A 104 -6.55 5.83 -4.49
N MET A 105 -6.86 5.23 -5.65
CA MET A 105 -6.33 5.68 -6.95
C MET A 105 -6.86 7.06 -7.36
N ASN A 106 -8.14 7.33 -7.09
CA ASN A 106 -8.82 8.55 -7.51
C ASN A 106 -8.82 9.65 -6.44
N ALA A 107 -8.22 9.43 -5.27
CA ALA A 107 -8.26 10.33 -4.12
C ALA A 107 -7.81 11.78 -4.42
N ASN A 108 -6.96 11.98 -5.42
CA ASN A 108 -6.48 13.30 -5.83
C ASN A 108 -7.34 13.96 -6.94
N GLU A 109 -8.17 13.16 -7.61
CA GLU A 109 -9.07 13.61 -8.69
C GLU A 109 -10.48 13.91 -8.17
N ILE A 110 -10.82 13.42 -6.96
CA ILE A 110 -12.10 13.69 -6.30
C ILE A 110 -12.03 15.08 -5.65
N ASP A 111 -12.92 15.96 -6.10
CA ASP A 111 -13.08 17.29 -5.51
C ASP A 111 -13.34 17.20 -4.01
N GLN A 112 -12.61 18.02 -3.24
CA GLN A 112 -12.78 18.13 -1.79
C GLN A 112 -12.55 16.81 -1.02
N PHE A 113 -11.84 15.82 -1.60
CA PHE A 113 -11.53 14.55 -0.92
C PHE A 113 -10.79 14.74 0.41
N ASP A 114 -10.06 15.85 0.57
CA ASP A 114 -9.44 16.21 1.86
C ASP A 114 -10.45 16.40 3.01
N GLN A 115 -11.73 16.63 2.72
CA GLN A 115 -12.82 16.64 3.71
C GLN A 115 -13.26 15.23 4.12
N VAL A 116 -12.96 14.21 3.31
CA VAL A 116 -13.27 12.79 3.56
C VAL A 116 -12.21 12.16 4.47
N ARG A 117 -10.92 12.51 4.26
CA ARG A 117 -9.79 11.91 5.02
C ARG A 117 -9.95 11.96 6.55
N PRO A 118 -10.43 13.05 7.19
CA PRO A 118 -10.67 13.09 8.63
C PRO A 118 -11.71 12.06 9.10
N ASN A 119 -12.76 11.81 8.31
CA ASN A 119 -13.78 10.83 8.65
C ASN A 119 -13.23 9.40 8.57
N ILE A 120 -12.36 9.13 7.59
CA ILE A 120 -11.62 7.88 7.51
C ILE A 120 -10.73 7.69 8.74
N VAL A 121 -9.98 8.72 9.15
CA VAL A 121 -9.18 8.66 10.39
C VAL A 121 -10.05 8.35 11.62
N ASN A 122 -11.20 9.02 11.75
CA ASN A 122 -12.13 8.78 12.85
C ASN A 122 -12.65 7.33 12.88
N LEU A 123 -12.95 6.77 11.71
CA LEU A 123 -13.37 5.37 11.58
C LEU A 123 -12.27 4.40 11.99
N LEU A 124 -11.06 4.63 11.50
CA LEU A 124 -9.91 3.81 11.83
C LEU A 124 -9.67 3.76 13.36
N ASN A 125 -9.87 4.90 14.04
CA ASN A 125 -9.68 5.02 15.49
C ASN A 125 -10.80 4.38 16.35
N LYS A 126 -12.05 4.30 15.86
CA LYS A 126 -13.21 3.91 16.70
C LYS A 126 -13.27 2.43 17.09
N SER A 127 -12.83 1.53 16.20
CA SER A 127 -12.80 0.07 16.46
C SER A 127 -12.12 -0.73 15.36
N TYR A 128 -11.67 -0.06 14.30
CA TYR A 128 -11.22 -0.71 13.08
C TYR A 128 -9.91 -1.47 13.29
N PHE A 129 -8.91 -0.83 13.90
CA PHE A 129 -7.61 -1.45 14.08
C PHE A 129 -7.66 -2.69 14.97
N GLU A 130 -8.53 -2.72 15.99
CA GLU A 130 -8.70 -3.93 16.81
C GLU A 130 -9.21 -5.11 15.97
N LYS A 131 -10.19 -4.88 15.10
CA LYS A 131 -10.74 -5.90 14.19
C LYS A 131 -9.68 -6.34 13.16
N VAL A 132 -8.99 -5.39 12.54
CA VAL A 132 -7.93 -5.66 11.55
C VAL A 132 -6.78 -6.47 12.14
N THR A 133 -6.33 -6.12 13.35
CA THR A 133 -5.27 -6.87 14.04
C THR A 133 -5.70 -8.31 14.34
N LYS A 134 -6.96 -8.55 14.74
CA LYS A 134 -7.49 -9.91 14.92
C LYS A 134 -7.55 -10.67 13.60
N LEU A 135 -8.00 -10.03 12.52
CA LEU A 135 -8.06 -10.63 11.18
C LEU A 135 -6.68 -11.01 10.63
N PHE A 136 -5.60 -10.34 11.05
CA PHE A 136 -4.26 -10.65 10.57
C PHE A 136 -3.86 -12.11 10.81
N GLN A 137 -4.33 -12.72 11.91
CA GLN A 137 -4.02 -14.11 12.26
C GLN A 137 -4.60 -15.12 11.27
N SER A 138 -5.76 -14.81 10.67
CA SER A 138 -6.46 -15.71 9.73
C SER A 138 -6.35 -15.28 8.27
N ASN A 139 -6.07 -14.01 8.00
CA ASN A 139 -6.11 -13.40 6.66
C ASN A 139 -5.05 -12.29 6.48
N ALA A 140 -3.77 -12.62 6.71
CA ALA A 140 -2.67 -11.65 6.62
C ALA A 140 -2.56 -10.93 5.26
N ASP A 141 -2.77 -11.64 4.13
CA ASP A 141 -2.74 -11.06 2.77
C ASP A 141 -3.75 -9.90 2.63
N PHE A 142 -5.00 -10.16 3.01
CA PHE A 142 -6.08 -9.18 2.98
C PHE A 142 -5.74 -7.96 3.85
N VAL A 143 -5.26 -8.18 5.07
CA VAL A 143 -4.93 -7.09 5.98
C VAL A 143 -3.77 -6.24 5.45
N LEU A 144 -2.76 -6.85 4.81
CA LEU A 144 -1.66 -6.09 4.20
C LEU A 144 -2.13 -5.29 2.98
N LYS A 145 -3.02 -5.83 2.14
CA LYS A 145 -3.67 -5.07 1.05
C LYS A 145 -4.41 -3.86 1.58
N LEU A 146 -5.24 -4.06 2.60
CA LEU A 146 -5.98 -3.01 3.28
C LEU A 146 -5.07 -1.93 3.88
N ALA A 147 -3.96 -2.32 4.51
CA ALA A 147 -2.99 -1.38 5.03
C ALA A 147 -2.39 -0.49 3.92
N ARG A 148 -2.10 -1.05 2.74
CA ARG A 148 -1.60 -0.27 1.58
C ARG A 148 -2.61 0.78 1.14
N MET A 149 -3.88 0.40 0.98
CA MET A 149 -4.94 1.34 0.63
C MET A 149 -5.10 2.46 1.66
N ILE A 150 -5.05 2.15 2.95
CA ILE A 150 -5.16 3.17 4.00
C ILE A 150 -4.01 4.19 3.89
N ILE A 151 -2.79 3.74 3.58
CA ILE A 151 -1.64 4.63 3.39
C ILE A 151 -1.88 5.58 2.20
N ASP A 152 -2.39 5.06 1.07
CA ASP A 152 -2.67 5.87 -0.12
C ASP A 152 -3.85 6.84 0.09
N ILE A 153 -4.97 6.33 0.62
CA ILE A 153 -6.19 7.13 0.88
C ILE A 153 -5.95 8.23 1.90
N LEU A 154 -5.04 8.06 2.86
CA LEU A 154 -4.76 9.11 3.84
C LEU A 154 -3.71 10.11 3.36
N GLY A 155 -2.78 9.73 2.49
CA GLY A 155 -1.78 10.67 1.98
C GLY A 155 -1.06 11.42 3.12
N ARG A 156 -0.93 12.74 3.00
CA ARG A 156 -0.34 13.61 4.05
C ARG A 156 -1.12 13.63 5.36
N ALA A 157 -2.43 13.31 5.34
CA ALA A 157 -3.21 13.23 6.57
C ALA A 157 -2.65 12.18 7.52
N LEU A 158 -1.94 11.16 7.02
CA LEU A 158 -1.29 10.16 7.86
C LEU A 158 -0.23 10.77 8.78
N HIS A 159 0.49 11.81 8.36
CA HIS A 159 1.72 12.29 9.02
C HIS A 159 1.48 12.77 10.46
N ASN A 160 0.33 13.37 10.72
CA ASN A 160 -0.04 13.92 12.03
C ASN A 160 -0.87 12.95 12.89
N ASN A 161 -1.22 11.77 12.36
CA ASN A 161 -2.14 10.83 13.03
C ASN A 161 -1.40 9.62 13.58
N LEU A 162 -0.71 9.80 14.72
CA LEU A 162 0.00 8.71 15.41
C LEU A 162 -0.92 7.54 15.82
N SER A 163 -2.20 7.83 16.08
CA SER A 163 -3.21 6.80 16.38
C SER A 163 -3.49 5.88 15.20
N VAL A 164 -3.14 6.29 13.98
CA VAL A 164 -3.24 5.50 12.75
C VAL A 164 -1.88 4.89 12.39
N ILE A 165 -0.79 5.67 12.50
CA ILE A 165 0.57 5.19 12.21
C ILE A 165 0.94 4.01 13.09
N ASN A 166 0.72 4.09 14.41
CA ASN A 166 1.20 3.05 15.34
C ASN A 166 0.55 1.68 15.06
N PRO A 167 -0.78 1.57 14.89
CA PRO A 167 -1.39 0.30 14.48
C PRO A 167 -0.94 -0.20 13.10
N LEU A 168 -0.72 0.69 12.12
CA LEU A 168 -0.16 0.29 10.82
C LEU A 168 1.24 -0.31 10.97
N LEU A 169 2.10 0.30 11.79
CA LEU A 169 3.42 -0.24 12.08
C LEU A 169 3.35 -1.60 12.77
N GLN A 170 2.39 -1.79 13.67
CA GLN A 170 2.16 -3.08 14.34
C GLN A 170 1.73 -4.17 13.34
N ILE A 171 0.84 -3.85 12.39
CA ILE A 171 0.46 -4.75 11.29
C ILE A 171 1.69 -5.15 10.46
N LEU A 172 2.54 -4.18 10.11
CA LEU A 172 3.76 -4.43 9.34
C LEU A 172 4.76 -5.28 10.12
N GLU A 173 4.90 -5.04 11.43
CA GLU A 173 5.73 -5.86 12.30
C GLU A 173 5.27 -7.33 12.33
N TYR A 174 3.96 -7.58 12.39
CA TYR A 174 3.42 -8.94 12.24
C TYR A 174 3.71 -9.54 10.87
N GLY A 175 3.67 -8.73 9.81
CA GLY A 175 4.07 -9.14 8.46
C GLY A 175 5.54 -9.56 8.38
N PHE A 176 6.45 -8.75 8.91
CA PHE A 176 7.89 -9.05 8.91
C PHE A 176 8.24 -10.30 9.73
N LYS A 177 7.47 -10.58 10.79
CA LYS A 177 7.65 -11.74 11.68
C LYS A 177 6.86 -12.98 11.26
N ASN A 178 6.05 -12.90 10.20
CA ASN A 178 5.21 -14.00 9.77
C ASN A 178 6.06 -15.23 9.35
N SER A 179 5.50 -16.44 9.38
CA SER A 179 6.21 -17.63 8.89
C SER A 179 6.26 -17.69 7.36
N SER A 180 5.22 -17.19 6.68
CA SER A 180 5.11 -17.17 5.21
C SER A 180 6.01 -16.10 4.59
N ASN A 181 6.84 -16.51 3.62
CA ASN A 181 7.69 -15.58 2.87
C ASN A 181 6.87 -14.65 1.98
N GLN A 182 5.75 -15.11 1.41
CA GLN A 182 4.86 -14.25 0.64
C GLN A 182 4.33 -13.07 1.48
N ILE A 183 3.90 -13.34 2.71
CA ILE A 183 3.42 -12.30 3.63
C ILE A 183 4.55 -11.33 4.02
N LYS A 184 5.77 -11.83 4.24
CA LYS A 184 6.94 -10.94 4.45
C LYS A 184 7.21 -10.04 3.25
N SER A 185 7.16 -10.59 2.04
CA SER A 185 7.36 -9.82 0.81
C SER A 185 6.35 -8.68 0.71
N GLN A 186 5.06 -8.99 0.92
CA GLN A 186 3.98 -7.99 0.92
C GLN A 186 4.14 -6.94 2.03
N ALA A 187 4.64 -7.33 3.20
CA ALA A 187 4.93 -6.37 4.27
C ALA A 187 6.02 -5.37 3.86
N TYR A 188 7.06 -5.81 3.14
CA TYR A 188 8.08 -4.91 2.58
C TYR A 188 7.52 -4.03 1.46
N GLU A 189 6.63 -4.54 0.60
CA GLU A 189 5.93 -3.71 -0.39
C GLU A 189 5.09 -2.62 0.28
N CYS A 190 4.35 -2.96 1.33
CA CYS A 190 3.58 -1.99 2.10
C CYS A 190 4.50 -0.98 2.83
N TRP A 191 5.66 -1.43 3.33
CA TRP A 191 6.70 -0.54 3.86
C TRP A 191 7.22 0.46 2.82
N LYS A 192 7.43 0.01 1.57
CA LYS A 192 7.83 0.89 0.47
C LYS A 192 6.81 2.00 0.23
N MET A 193 5.51 1.68 0.29
CA MET A 193 4.44 2.67 0.16
C MET A 193 4.43 3.65 1.33
N LEU A 194 4.65 3.17 2.55
CA LEU A 194 4.78 4.04 3.73
C LEU A 194 5.96 5.02 3.61
N ILE A 195 7.11 4.56 3.07
CA ILE A 195 8.26 5.42 2.77
C ILE A 195 7.87 6.53 1.80
N ASN A 196 7.26 6.18 0.66
CA ASN A 196 6.81 7.16 -0.33
C ASN A 196 5.80 8.15 0.27
N ASN A 197 4.85 7.67 1.06
CA ASN A 197 3.88 8.53 1.73
C ASN A 197 4.56 9.51 2.67
N PHE A 198 5.50 9.06 3.53
CA PHE A 198 6.21 9.96 4.43
C PHE A 198 7.05 10.97 3.67
N ALA A 199 7.64 10.58 2.54
CA ALA A 199 8.43 11.46 1.68
C ALA A 199 7.60 12.56 0.98
N LEU A 200 6.26 12.50 1.00
CA LEU A 200 5.41 13.60 0.53
C LEU A 200 5.68 14.91 1.29
N ASP A 201 6.03 14.82 2.58
CA ASP A 201 6.48 15.94 3.40
C ASP A 201 7.91 15.69 3.87
N ARG A 202 8.82 16.44 3.27
CA ARG A 202 10.24 16.26 3.47
C ARG A 202 10.71 16.66 4.87
N GLU A 203 10.15 17.72 5.43
CA GLU A 203 10.50 18.16 6.79
C GLU A 203 10.00 17.14 7.81
N PHE A 204 8.81 16.57 7.58
CA PHE A 204 8.30 15.48 8.38
C PHE A 204 9.18 14.22 8.28
N PHE A 205 9.54 13.81 7.08
CA PHE A 205 10.31 12.60 6.80
C PHE A 205 11.70 12.60 7.44
N LEU A 206 12.41 13.74 7.35
CA LEU A 206 13.79 13.87 7.81
C LEU A 206 13.92 14.08 9.33
N LYS A 207 12.82 14.21 10.06
CA LYS A 207 12.83 14.24 11.53
C LYS A 207 13.47 12.96 12.07
N ALA A 208 14.46 13.09 12.95
CA ALA A 208 15.30 11.98 13.41
C ALA A 208 14.50 10.74 13.90
N LYS A 209 13.40 10.95 14.63
CA LYS A 209 12.54 9.85 15.10
C LYS A 209 11.86 9.10 13.95
N LYS A 210 11.35 9.82 12.94
CA LYS A 210 10.65 9.25 11.79
C LYS A 210 11.61 8.54 10.85
N PHE A 211 12.75 9.17 10.59
CA PHE A 211 13.82 8.57 9.83
C PHE A 211 14.30 7.24 10.43
N SER A 212 14.58 7.21 11.74
CA SER A 212 14.98 5.98 12.44
C SER A 212 13.89 4.90 12.39
N LEU A 213 12.62 5.29 12.50
CA LEU A 213 11.48 4.38 12.40
C LEU A 213 11.43 3.70 11.03
N ILE A 214 11.58 4.48 9.96
CA ILE A 214 11.59 4.00 8.57
C ILE A 214 12.77 3.06 8.29
N LEU A 215 13.92 3.38 8.88
CA LEU A 215 15.17 2.65 8.65
C LEU A 215 15.23 1.31 9.41
N MET A 216 14.53 1.19 10.54
CA MET A 216 14.64 0.04 11.45
C MET A 216 14.37 -1.33 10.78
N PRO A 217 13.29 -1.55 10.01
CA PRO A 217 13.04 -2.86 9.38
C PRO A 217 14.07 -3.22 8.30
N LEU A 218 14.68 -2.22 7.67
CA LEU A 218 15.72 -2.41 6.66
C LEU A 218 17.06 -2.83 7.32
N LEU A 219 17.39 -2.22 8.46
CA LEU A 219 18.62 -2.52 9.21
C LEU A 219 18.55 -3.80 10.04
N ASN A 220 17.35 -4.25 10.39
CA ASN A 220 17.20 -5.48 11.15
C ASN A 220 17.99 -6.60 10.48
N LYS A 221 18.91 -7.19 11.26
CA LYS A 221 19.84 -8.23 10.80
C LYS A 221 19.02 -9.33 10.15
N CYS A 222 18.97 -9.33 8.83
CA CYS A 222 18.45 -10.46 8.09
C CYS A 222 19.31 -11.65 8.51
N LYS A 223 18.72 -12.60 9.25
CA LYS A 223 18.98 -13.99 8.91
C LYS A 223 18.74 -14.05 7.41
N THR A 224 19.78 -14.25 6.63
CA THR A 224 19.74 -14.40 5.16
C THR A 224 18.41 -15.05 4.79
N TYR A 225 17.47 -14.25 4.27
CA TYR A 225 16.21 -14.82 3.82
C TYR A 225 16.61 -15.71 2.65
N LYS A 226 16.33 -17.01 2.77
CA LYS A 226 16.61 -17.96 1.69
C LYS A 226 15.70 -17.73 0.47
N ASP A 227 14.72 -16.85 0.62
CA ASP A 227 13.67 -16.58 -0.34
C ASP A 227 13.97 -15.30 -1.13
N GLU A 228 14.06 -15.46 -2.45
CA GLU A 228 14.37 -14.38 -3.38
C GLU A 228 13.31 -13.27 -3.36
N SER A 229 12.02 -13.62 -3.22
CA SER A 229 10.92 -12.63 -3.27
C SER A 229 11.02 -11.64 -2.11
N VAL A 230 11.30 -12.14 -0.91
CA VAL A 230 11.49 -11.31 0.29
C VAL A 230 12.71 -10.42 0.16
N CYS A 231 13.81 -10.97 -0.38
CA CYS A 231 15.03 -10.20 -0.61
C CYS A 231 14.81 -9.09 -1.62
N LYS A 232 14.15 -9.39 -2.75
CA LYS A 232 13.79 -8.40 -3.77
C LYS A 232 12.90 -7.31 -3.21
N ALA A 233 11.84 -7.66 -2.47
CA ALA A 233 10.94 -6.68 -1.87
C ALA A 233 11.68 -5.76 -0.89
N LYS A 234 12.50 -6.32 0.01
CA LYS A 234 13.32 -5.54 0.94
C LYS A 234 14.30 -4.60 0.21
N LEU A 235 14.95 -5.09 -0.84
CA LEU A 235 15.88 -4.30 -1.65
C LEU A 235 15.16 -3.12 -2.30
N LEU A 236 13.99 -3.35 -2.90
CA LEU A 236 13.18 -2.29 -3.53
C LEU A 236 12.69 -1.25 -2.52
N SER A 237 12.30 -1.67 -1.30
CA SER A 237 11.95 -0.73 -0.23
C SER A 237 13.14 0.10 0.22
N TRP A 238 14.34 -0.48 0.22
CA TRP A 238 15.58 0.23 0.54
C TRP A 238 15.99 1.21 -0.56
N MET A 239 15.90 0.81 -1.83
CA MET A 239 16.16 1.70 -2.97
C MET A 239 15.19 2.89 -2.97
N CYS A 240 13.91 2.64 -2.71
CA CYS A 240 12.91 3.69 -2.52
C CYS A 240 13.32 4.69 -1.42
N LEU A 241 13.85 4.23 -0.29
CA LEU A 241 14.39 5.11 0.75
C LEU A 241 15.56 5.95 0.22
N ILE A 242 16.48 5.35 -0.52
CA ILE A 242 17.66 6.06 -1.08
C ILE A 242 17.22 7.13 -2.09
N GLU A 243 16.28 6.81 -2.97
CA GLU A 243 15.72 7.75 -3.95
C GLU A 243 15.09 8.96 -3.26
N ASN A 244 14.27 8.73 -2.23
CA ASN A 244 13.64 9.79 -1.44
C ASN A 244 14.63 10.58 -0.54
N LEU A 245 15.90 10.15 -0.45
CA LEU A 245 16.96 10.82 0.29
C LEU A 245 18.03 11.43 -0.61
N ALA A 246 17.91 11.37 -1.93
CA ALA A 246 19.01 11.59 -2.88
C ALA A 246 19.91 12.80 -2.55
N ASP A 247 19.32 13.94 -2.21
CA ASP A 247 20.04 15.19 -1.94
C ASP A 247 20.50 15.35 -0.47
N GLN A 248 20.03 14.50 0.44
CA GLN A 248 20.54 14.38 1.82
C GLN A 248 21.40 13.13 2.01
N LEU A 249 21.54 12.30 0.99
CA LEU A 249 22.24 11.02 1.04
C LEU A 249 23.68 11.16 1.55
N PRO A 250 24.46 12.22 1.23
CA PRO A 250 25.79 12.40 1.82
C PRO A 250 25.78 12.40 3.36
N LYS A 251 24.76 13.04 3.97
CA LYS A 251 24.58 13.14 5.42
C LYS A 251 24.16 11.82 6.07
N TYR A 252 23.45 10.96 5.35
CA TYR A 252 22.93 9.68 5.85
C TYR A 252 23.67 8.45 5.30
N SER A 253 24.75 8.66 4.54
CA SER A 253 25.55 7.64 3.85
C SER A 253 25.93 6.46 4.75
N TYR A 254 26.53 6.72 5.91
CA TYR A 254 26.90 5.68 6.88
C TYR A 254 25.72 4.89 7.44
N LYS A 255 24.54 5.52 7.54
CA LYS A 255 23.34 4.90 8.11
C LYS A 255 22.52 4.13 7.08
N VAL A 256 22.58 4.52 5.80
CA VAL A 256 21.72 3.98 4.74
C VAL A 256 22.52 3.20 3.70
N LEU A 257 23.58 3.79 3.13
CA LEU A 257 24.33 3.19 2.03
C LEU A 257 25.22 2.04 2.47
N ILE A 258 25.96 2.19 3.58
CA ILE A 258 26.82 1.11 4.07
C ILE A 258 26.00 -0.15 4.36
N PRO A 259 24.90 -0.09 5.14
CA PRO A 259 24.12 -1.29 5.41
C PRO A 259 23.39 -1.82 4.16
N PHE A 260 23.01 -0.93 3.22
CA PHE A 260 22.47 -1.34 1.92
C PHE A 260 23.47 -2.16 1.11
N PHE A 261 24.71 -1.69 0.98
CA PHE A 261 25.76 -2.41 0.27
C PHE A 261 26.13 -3.71 0.98
N ASN A 262 26.20 -3.70 2.32
CA ASN A 262 26.40 -4.90 3.12
C ASN A 262 25.31 -5.93 2.88
N TYR A 263 24.04 -5.49 2.79
CA TYR A 263 22.92 -6.36 2.50
C TYR A 263 22.93 -6.90 1.07
N SER A 264 23.23 -6.05 0.09
CA SER A 264 23.15 -6.38 -1.35
C SER A 264 24.31 -7.25 -1.82
N PHE A 265 25.51 -7.03 -1.27
CA PHE A 265 26.74 -7.64 -1.75
C PHE A 265 27.48 -8.47 -0.69
N GLY A 266 26.95 -8.57 0.54
CA GLY A 266 27.59 -9.33 1.61
C GLY A 266 28.91 -8.74 2.10
N LEU A 267 29.12 -7.43 1.94
CA LEU A 267 30.41 -6.75 2.23
C LEU A 267 30.91 -6.91 3.68
N ASN A 268 30.05 -7.29 4.63
CA ASN A 268 30.50 -7.63 5.97
C ASN A 268 31.45 -8.83 6.00
N ASN A 269 31.25 -9.83 5.13
CA ASN A 269 32.18 -10.97 5.04
C ASN A 269 33.53 -10.51 4.45
N LEU A 270 33.50 -9.70 3.40
CA LEU A 270 34.71 -9.19 2.75
C LEU A 270 35.48 -8.19 3.63
N MET A 271 34.82 -7.33 4.41
CA MET A 271 35.50 -6.34 5.25
C MET A 271 36.07 -6.95 6.54
N ILE A 272 35.44 -8.02 7.05
CA ILE A 272 35.97 -8.83 8.16
C ILE A 272 37.13 -9.71 7.68
N GLU A 273 37.00 -10.36 6.51
CA GLU A 273 38.09 -11.15 5.90
C GLU A 273 39.32 -10.31 5.53
N ASN A 274 39.14 -9.02 5.21
CA ASN A 274 40.23 -8.10 4.89
C ASN A 274 40.67 -7.21 6.07
N GLY A 275 40.19 -7.45 7.30
CA GLY A 275 40.68 -6.77 8.51
C GLY A 275 40.41 -5.26 8.59
N LEU A 276 39.38 -4.76 7.90
CA LEU A 276 39.05 -3.33 7.81
C LEU A 276 38.06 -2.85 8.87
N TYR A 277 37.59 -3.74 9.75
CA TYR A 277 36.86 -3.42 10.97
C TYR A 277 37.40 -4.29 12.11
N ASN A 278 37.96 -3.64 13.15
CA ASN A 278 38.22 -4.26 14.45
C ASN A 278 36.95 -4.22 15.31
#